data_AF-A0A7S0H2X8-F1
#
_entry.id   AF-A0A7S0H2X8-F1
#
_cell.length_a   1.000
_cell.length_b   1.000
_cell.length_c   1.000
_cell.angle_alpha   90.00
_cell.angle_beta   90.00
_cell.angle_gamma   90.00
#
_symmetry.space_group_name_H-M   'P 1'
#
loop_
_entity.id
_entity.type
_entity.pdbx_description
1 polymer ?
#
loop_
_entity_poly.entity_id
_entity_poly.type
_entity_poly.pdbx_seq_one_letter_code
_entity_poly.pdbx_strand_id
1 'polypeptide(L)'
;FNCCPCWRTHVEVRLNWFVRTSAFQGWISLAIIANMIFLSLDHYEMPTDLADFLYYSNIILTVVFALEMACMLIGLGWKEYCSDRMNLFDAVVVIVSIIELFLESSNGLSALRCFRLLRLLKLFRNWPDLRAKVDALFNSLEELTYFVGLLFLFMFIYAILGVQLFRTRYELDGEVQRPNFDNFL
;
A
#
# COMPACT_ATOMS: atom_id res chain seq x y z
N PHE A 1 8.71 5.03 41.41
CA PHE A 1 8.08 6.33 41.10
C PHE A 1 7.71 6.36 39.63
N ASN A 2 6.45 6.02 39.31
CA ASN A 2 5.65 6.64 38.24
C ASN A 2 4.30 5.93 38.27
N CYS A 3 3.41 6.43 39.12
CA CYS A 3 2.00 6.12 39.05
C CYS A 3 1.48 6.64 37.72
N CYS A 4 1.21 5.75 36.77
CA CYS A 4 0.30 6.10 35.68
C CYS A 4 -1.06 6.46 36.31
N PRO A 5 -1.74 7.54 35.88
CA PRO A 5 -3.03 7.91 36.43
C PRO A 5 -4.04 6.78 36.21
N CYS A 6 -4.79 6.42 37.26
CA CYS A 6 -5.72 5.29 37.32
C CYS A 6 -6.80 5.32 36.22
N TRP A 7 -7.06 6.49 35.64
CA TRP A 7 -7.98 6.67 34.52
C TRP A 7 -7.41 6.15 33.18
N ARG A 8 -6.08 6.18 33.01
CA ARG A 8 -5.37 5.73 31.82
C ARG A 8 -5.54 4.23 31.61
N THR A 9 -5.38 3.45 32.69
CA THR A 9 -5.54 1.99 32.67
C THR A 9 -7.00 1.57 32.44
N HIS A 10 -7.99 2.26 33.02
CA HIS A 10 -9.40 1.91 32.79
C HIS A 10 -9.89 2.20 31.37
N VAL A 11 -9.47 3.32 30.78
CA VAL A 11 -9.81 3.69 29.39
C VAL A 11 -9.07 2.78 28.41
N GLU A 12 -7.78 2.52 28.63
CA GLU A 12 -6.96 1.58 27.84
C GLU A 12 -7.57 0.18 27.81
N VAL A 13 -7.99 -0.37 28.96
CA VAL A 13 -8.58 -1.72 29.05
C VAL A 13 -9.93 -1.82 28.34
N ARG A 14 -10.80 -0.81 28.46
CA ARG A 14 -12.10 -0.78 27.78
C ARG A 14 -11.97 -0.61 26.26
N LEU A 15 -11.06 0.26 25.81
CA LEU A 15 -10.78 0.46 24.39
C LEU A 15 -10.12 -0.78 23.77
N ASN A 16 -9.18 -1.41 24.46
CA ASN A 16 -8.53 -2.63 23.99
C ASN A 16 -9.57 -3.76 23.80
N TRP A 17 -10.51 -3.91 24.73
CA TRP A 17 -11.61 -4.86 24.59
C TRP A 17 -12.55 -4.53 23.41
N PHE A 18 -12.90 -3.26 23.22
CA PHE A 18 -13.74 -2.81 22.12
C PHE A 18 -13.07 -3.00 20.74
N VAL A 19 -11.80 -2.59 20.62
CA VAL A 19 -11.02 -2.68 19.37
C VAL A 19 -10.72 -4.14 18.99
N ARG A 20 -10.56 -5.03 19.98
CA ARG A 20 -10.40 -6.48 19.75
C ARG A 20 -11.69 -7.21 19.42
N THR A 21 -12.84 -6.55 19.45
CA THR A 21 -14.10 -7.22 19.11
C THR A 21 -14.10 -7.60 17.63
N SER A 22 -14.24 -8.90 17.33
CA SER A 22 -14.24 -9.42 15.96
C SER A 22 -15.29 -8.76 15.06
N ALA A 23 -16.40 -8.29 15.63
CA ALA A 23 -17.41 -7.51 14.91
C ALA A 23 -16.87 -6.18 14.40
N PHE A 24 -16.11 -5.44 15.23
CA PHE A 24 -15.52 -4.14 14.84
C PHE A 24 -14.50 -4.31 13.72
N GLN A 25 -13.62 -5.31 13.84
CA GLN A 25 -12.65 -5.64 12.79
C GLN A 25 -13.32 -6.11 11.49
N GLY A 26 -14.42 -6.88 11.59
CA GLY A 26 -15.23 -7.29 10.46
C GLY A 26 -15.88 -6.11 9.73
N TRP A 27 -16.45 -5.16 10.47
CA TRP A 27 -17.04 -3.93 9.90
C TRP A 27 -16.02 -3.08 9.15
N ILE A 28 -14.82 -2.89 9.71
CA ILE A 28 -13.73 -2.16 9.06
C ILE A 28 -13.28 -2.87 7.78
N SER A 29 -13.17 -4.20 7.81
CA SER A 29 -12.83 -5.01 6.63
C SER A 29 -13.88 -4.86 5.52
N LEU A 30 -15.17 -4.88 5.90
CA LEU A 30 -16.27 -4.70 4.96
C LEU A 30 -16.25 -3.29 4.36
N ALA A 31 -15.95 -2.26 5.15
CA ALA A 31 -15.80 -0.89 4.68
C ALA A 31 -14.64 -0.74 3.67
N ILE A 32 -13.51 -1.43 3.89
CA ILE A 32 -12.38 -1.49 2.94
C ILE A 32 -12.83 -2.14 1.63
N ILE A 33 -13.51 -3.28 1.69
CA ILE A 33 -13.98 -4.01 0.51
C ILE A 33 -15.02 -3.19 -0.26
N ALA A 34 -15.96 -2.54 0.43
CA ALA A 34 -16.95 -1.66 -0.20
C ALA A 34 -16.25 -0.50 -0.93
N ASN A 35 -15.24 0.12 -0.31
CA ASN A 35 -14.44 1.16 -0.97
C ASN A 35 -13.70 0.65 -2.20
N MET A 36 -13.18 -0.58 -2.13
CA MET A 36 -12.50 -1.22 -3.24
C MET A 36 -13.43 -1.39 -4.44
N ILE A 37 -14.67 -1.84 -4.17
CA ILE A 37 -15.68 -2.01 -5.19
C ILE A 37 -16.00 -0.65 -5.82
N PHE A 38 -16.19 0.40 -5.01
CA PHE A 38 -16.40 1.75 -5.53
C PHE A 38 -15.23 2.24 -6.38
N LEU A 39 -13.99 2.01 -5.96
CA LEU A 39 -12.81 2.36 -6.73
C LEU A 39 -12.68 1.56 -8.04
N SER A 40 -13.13 0.30 -8.06
CA SER A 40 -13.13 -0.53 -9.27
C SER A 40 -14.17 -0.11 -10.30
N LEU A 41 -15.17 0.68 -9.88
CA LEU A 41 -16.19 1.25 -10.75
C LEU A 41 -15.76 2.59 -11.36
N ASP A 42 -14.60 3.12 -10.99
CA ASP A 42 -14.03 4.34 -11.58
C ASP A 42 -13.69 4.05 -13.06
N HIS A 43 -14.36 4.76 -13.97
CA HIS A 43 -14.21 4.60 -15.41
C HIS A 43 -14.02 5.95 -16.09
N TYR A 44 -13.32 5.95 -17.24
CA TYR A 44 -13.15 7.16 -18.04
C TYR A 44 -14.53 7.67 -18.50
N GLU A 45 -14.77 8.98 -18.38
CA GLU A 45 -16.07 9.65 -18.61
C GLU A 45 -17.20 9.24 -17.65
N MET A 46 -16.97 9.48 -16.36
CA MET A 46 -17.92 9.20 -15.29
C MET A 46 -18.93 10.34 -15.07
N PRO A 47 -20.21 10.04 -14.77
CA PRO A 47 -21.17 11.06 -14.36
C PRO A 47 -20.72 11.74 -13.05
N THR A 48 -20.90 13.06 -12.99
CA THR A 48 -20.45 13.91 -11.87
C THR A 48 -20.99 13.44 -10.51
N ASP A 49 -22.23 12.96 -10.48
CA ASP A 49 -22.87 12.49 -9.24
C ASP A 49 -22.16 11.28 -8.62
N LEU A 50 -21.68 10.37 -9.46
CA LEU A 50 -20.99 9.17 -8.98
C LEU A 50 -19.56 9.53 -8.55
N ALA A 51 -18.89 10.45 -9.26
CA ALA A 51 -17.57 10.94 -8.89
C ALA A 51 -17.59 11.64 -7.52
N ASP A 52 -18.59 12.48 -7.27
CA ASP A 52 -18.78 13.15 -5.97
C ASP A 52 -19.04 12.13 -4.85
N PHE A 53 -19.88 11.11 -5.10
CA PHE A 53 -20.12 10.04 -4.13
C PHE A 53 -18.82 9.28 -3.77
N LEU A 54 -17.99 8.94 -4.75
CA LEU A 54 -16.70 8.28 -4.54
C LEU A 54 -15.73 9.16 -3.74
N TYR A 55 -15.74 10.47 -3.99
CA TYR A 55 -14.92 11.44 -3.26
C TYR A 55 -15.30 11.50 -1.77
N TYR A 56 -16.59 11.71 -1.47
CA TYR A 56 -17.07 11.77 -0.08
C TYR A 56 -16.86 10.45 0.66
N SER A 57 -17.11 9.31 -0.02
CA SER A 57 -16.85 7.98 0.55
C SER A 57 -15.39 7.81 0.96
N ASN A 58 -14.44 8.23 0.10
CA ASN A 58 -13.01 8.16 0.41
C ASN A 58 -12.62 9.00 1.62
N ILE A 59 -13.18 10.20 1.77
CA ILE A 59 -12.95 11.05 2.95
C ILE A 59 -13.45 10.35 4.21
N ILE A 60 -14.71 9.87 4.21
CA ILE A 60 -15.33 9.21 5.36
C ILE A 60 -14.49 8.02 5.81
N LEU A 61 -14.06 7.18 4.87
CA LEU A 61 -13.24 6.01 5.18
C LEU A 61 -11.87 6.38 5.73
N THR A 62 -11.24 7.43 5.20
CA THR A 62 -9.96 7.92 5.72
C THR A 62 -10.10 8.37 7.16
N VAL A 63 -11.17 9.10 7.49
CA VAL A 63 -11.46 9.53 8.87
C VAL A 63 -11.72 8.32 9.77
N VAL A 64 -12.50 7.34 9.33
CA VAL A 64 -12.77 6.12 10.10
C VAL A 64 -11.48 5.36 10.39
N PHE A 65 -10.58 5.20 9.43
CA PHE A 65 -9.29 4.54 9.65
C PHE A 65 -8.34 5.35 10.52
N ALA A 66 -8.37 6.68 10.43
CA ALA A 66 -7.62 7.53 11.34
C ALA A 66 -8.09 7.40 12.79
N LEU A 67 -9.42 7.30 12.99
CA LEU A 67 -10.00 7.03 14.30
C LEU A 67 -9.69 5.63 14.81
N GLU A 68 -9.71 4.60 13.95
CA GLU A 68 -9.26 3.24 14.29
C GLU A 68 -7.81 3.28 14.82
N MET A 69 -6.91 3.91 14.06
CA MET A 69 -5.49 4.00 14.42
C MET A 69 -5.29 4.76 15.73
N ALA A 70 -5.99 5.88 15.94
CA ALA A 70 -5.96 6.63 17.19
C ALA A 70 -6.45 5.78 18.38
N CYS A 71 -7.54 5.02 18.21
CA CYS A 71 -8.06 4.11 19.23
C CYS A 71 -7.06 3.00 19.57
N MET A 72 -6.41 2.40 18.57
CA MET A 72 -5.36 1.40 18.78
C MET A 72 -4.15 1.97 19.50
N LEU A 73 -3.69 3.16 19.10
CA LEU A 73 -2.53 3.80 19.71
C LEU A 73 -2.77 4.12 21.19
N ILE A 74 -3.99 4.58 21.51
CA ILE A 74 -4.38 4.86 22.90
C ILE A 74 -4.53 3.55 23.68
N GLY A 75 -5.14 2.50 23.11
CA GLY A 75 -5.43 1.24 23.81
C GLY A 75 -4.23 0.32 24.06
N LEU A 76 -3.25 0.27 23.14
CA LEU A 76 -2.02 -0.55 23.25
C LEU A 76 -0.83 0.26 23.78
N GLY A 77 -0.86 1.59 23.62
CA GLY A 77 0.27 2.45 23.92
C GLY A 77 1.36 2.43 22.84
N TRP A 78 2.16 3.49 22.79
CA TRP A 78 3.13 3.73 21.71
C TRP A 78 4.15 2.60 21.51
N LYS A 79 4.73 2.08 22.61
CA LYS A 79 5.80 1.07 22.52
C LYS A 79 5.30 -0.27 21.99
N GLU A 80 4.14 -0.71 22.44
CA GLU A 80 3.56 -1.99 22.02
C GLU A 80 3.02 -1.88 20.58
N TYR A 81 2.42 -0.73 20.23
CA TYR A 81 1.97 -0.44 18.87
C TYR A 81 3.12 -0.48 17.85
N CYS A 82 4.26 0.16 18.14
CA CYS A 82 5.41 0.16 17.24
C CYS A 82 6.16 -1.18 17.17
N SER A 83 5.99 -2.06 18.16
CA SER A 83 6.64 -3.38 18.16
C SER A 83 5.95 -4.36 17.20
N ASP A 84 4.68 -4.13 16.87
CA ASP A 84 3.93 -4.97 15.93
C ASP A 84 4.04 -4.43 14.49
N ARG A 85 4.62 -5.23 13.61
CA ARG A 85 4.84 -4.87 12.19
C ARG A 85 3.53 -4.60 11.45
N MET A 86 2.44 -5.29 11.80
CA MET A 86 1.16 -5.13 11.12
C MET A 86 0.45 -3.84 11.52
N ASN A 87 0.60 -3.42 12.78
CA ASN A 87 0.10 -2.13 13.25
C ASN A 87 0.90 -0.98 12.66
N LEU A 88 2.23 -1.13 12.55
CA LEU A 88 3.07 -0.14 11.88
C LEU A 88 2.70 0.02 10.39
N PHE A 89 2.46 -1.10 9.70
CA PHE A 89 2.01 -1.08 8.31
C PHE A 89 0.67 -0.34 8.16
N ASP A 90 -0.28 -0.64 9.05
CA ASP A 90 -1.57 0.04 9.10
C ASP A 90 -1.43 1.55 9.32
N ALA A 91 -0.53 1.97 10.22
CA ALA A 91 -0.22 3.38 10.47
C ALA A 91 0.30 4.08 9.22
N VAL A 92 1.22 3.45 8.47
CA VAL A 92 1.76 4.00 7.22
C VAL A 92 0.64 4.22 6.20
N VAL A 93 -0.26 3.25 6.04
CA VAL A 93 -1.40 3.36 5.12
C VAL A 93 -2.32 4.54 5.50
N VAL A 94 -2.59 4.73 6.79
CA VAL A 94 -3.40 5.85 7.28
C VAL A 94 -2.71 7.19 7.05
N ILE A 95 -1.40 7.29 7.34
CA ILE A 95 -0.62 8.51 7.13
C ILE A 95 -0.59 8.90 5.65
N VAL A 96 -0.32 7.94 4.75
CA VAL A 96 -0.34 8.19 3.31
C VAL A 96 -1.72 8.64 2.85
N SER A 97 -2.79 8.05 3.38
CA SER A 97 -4.18 8.45 3.06
C SER A 97 -4.50 9.88 3.52
N ILE A 98 -3.95 10.33 4.64
CA ILE A 98 -4.11 11.72 5.11
C ILE A 98 -3.33 12.68 4.20
N ILE A 99 -2.08 12.33 3.87
CA ILE A 99 -1.24 13.13 2.96
C ILE A 99 -1.92 13.27 1.59
N GLU A 100 -2.53 12.20 1.10
CA GLU A 100 -3.31 12.21 -0.13
C GLU A 100 -4.44 13.25 -0.09
N LEU A 101 -5.25 13.30 0.98
CA LEU A 101 -6.34 14.29 1.12
C LEU A 101 -5.82 15.73 1.10
N PHE A 102 -4.68 15.99 1.74
CA PHE A 102 -4.07 17.32 1.73
C PHE A 102 -3.53 17.68 0.34
N LEU A 103 -2.89 16.73 -0.34
CA LEU A 103 -2.29 16.96 -1.65
C LEU A 103 -3.29 16.96 -2.80
N GLU A 104 -4.46 16.32 -2.66
CA GLU A 104 -5.53 16.36 -3.67
C GLU A 104 -6.08 17.80 -3.86
N SER A 105 -5.96 18.64 -2.83
CA SER A 105 -6.26 20.09 -2.94
C SER A 105 -5.24 20.86 -3.79
N SER A 106 -4.07 20.27 -4.06
CA SER A 106 -3.05 20.80 -4.97
C SER A 106 -3.10 20.02 -6.28
N ASN A 107 -3.35 20.69 -7.41
CA ASN A 107 -3.58 20.10 -8.75
C ASN A 107 -2.41 19.29 -9.36
N GLY A 108 -1.44 18.81 -8.58
CA GLY A 108 -0.14 18.35 -9.05
C GLY A 108 0.02 16.85 -9.29
N LEU A 109 -0.79 15.97 -8.69
CA LEU A 109 -0.42 14.54 -8.68
C LEU A 109 -1.61 13.59 -8.85
N SER A 110 -1.99 13.35 -10.10
CA SER A 110 -2.95 12.32 -10.47
C SER A 110 -2.54 10.91 -10.00
N ALA A 111 -1.23 10.66 -9.83
CA ALA A 111 -0.70 9.39 -9.34
C ALA A 111 -1.02 9.10 -7.86
N LEU A 112 -1.34 10.13 -7.05
CA LEU A 112 -1.70 9.93 -5.63
C LEU A 112 -2.96 9.09 -5.45
N ARG A 113 -3.85 9.08 -6.45
CA ARG A 113 -5.05 8.25 -6.45
C ARG A 113 -4.74 6.75 -6.34
N CYS A 114 -3.55 6.32 -6.79
CA CYS A 114 -3.11 4.93 -6.63
C CYS A 114 -2.82 4.58 -5.17
N PHE A 115 -2.53 5.55 -4.30
CA PHE A 115 -2.31 5.27 -2.87
C PHE A 115 -3.58 4.82 -2.15
N ARG A 116 -4.77 5.13 -2.67
CA ARG A 116 -6.04 4.53 -2.23
C ARG A 116 -6.06 3.01 -2.40
N LEU A 117 -5.20 2.42 -3.24
CA LEU A 117 -5.07 0.96 -3.34
C LEU A 117 -4.29 0.38 -2.17
N LEU A 118 -3.43 1.17 -1.50
CA LEU A 118 -2.66 0.68 -0.34
C LEU A 118 -3.56 0.28 0.82
N ARG A 119 -4.73 0.89 0.98
CA ARG A 119 -5.70 0.49 2.01
C ARG A 119 -6.31 -0.90 1.77
N LEU A 120 -6.20 -1.46 0.56
CA LEU A 120 -6.51 -2.88 0.30
C LEU A 120 -5.54 -3.81 1.02
N LEU A 121 -4.30 -3.38 1.20
CA LEU A 121 -3.30 -4.15 1.91
C LEU A 121 -3.64 -4.30 3.40
N LYS A 122 -4.56 -3.51 3.96
CA LYS A 122 -5.11 -3.76 5.30
C LYS A 122 -5.81 -5.12 5.39
N LEU A 123 -6.38 -5.63 4.29
CA LEU A 123 -6.97 -6.99 4.27
C LEU A 123 -5.93 -8.07 4.58
N PHE A 124 -4.66 -7.82 4.26
CA PHE A 124 -3.55 -8.70 4.58
C PHE A 124 -3.41 -8.95 6.09
N ARG A 125 -3.73 -7.94 6.93
CA ARG A 125 -3.74 -8.10 8.40
C ARG A 125 -4.74 -9.16 8.86
N ASN A 126 -5.88 -9.22 8.19
CA ASN A 126 -7.01 -10.04 8.62
C ASN A 126 -7.03 -11.43 7.95
N TRP A 127 -6.17 -11.66 6.96
CA TRP A 127 -6.07 -12.92 6.19
C TRP A 127 -4.74 -13.64 6.52
N PRO A 128 -4.67 -14.38 7.65
CA PRO A 128 -3.43 -15.03 8.08
C PRO A 128 -2.89 -16.04 7.07
N ASP A 129 -3.77 -16.72 6.33
CA ASP A 129 -3.37 -17.66 5.28
C ASP A 129 -2.64 -16.98 4.12
N LEU A 130 -3.10 -15.79 3.73
CA LEU A 130 -2.45 -14.98 2.69
C LEU A 130 -1.07 -14.52 3.18
N ARG A 131 -0.99 -14.12 4.45
CA ARG A 131 0.26 -13.72 5.07
C ARG A 131 1.29 -14.86 5.10
N ALA A 132 0.90 -16.04 5.55
CA ALA A 132 1.79 -17.20 5.59
C ALA A 132 2.33 -17.55 4.20
N LYS A 133 1.49 -17.43 3.15
CA LYS A 133 1.91 -17.66 1.77
C LYS A 133 2.91 -16.60 1.29
N VAL A 134 2.64 -15.33 1.55
CA VAL A 134 3.55 -14.24 1.17
C VAL A 134 4.87 -14.33 1.93
N ASP A 135 4.85 -14.66 3.21
CA ASP A 135 6.07 -14.89 4.00
C ASP A 135 6.87 -16.07 3.43
N ALA A 136 6.21 -17.16 3.02
CA ALA A 136 6.88 -18.28 2.36
C ALA A 136 7.51 -17.88 1.01
N LEU A 137 6.82 -17.07 0.20
CA LEU A 137 7.37 -16.54 -1.05
C LEU A 137 8.62 -15.69 -0.81
N PHE A 138 8.60 -14.81 0.20
CA PHE A 138 9.77 -13.99 0.53
C PHE A 138 10.95 -14.85 0.99
N ASN A 139 10.71 -15.89 1.79
CA ASN A 139 11.76 -16.83 2.20
C ASN A 139 12.38 -17.55 0.98
N SER A 140 11.55 -18.01 0.04
CA SER A 140 12.04 -18.63 -1.20
C SER A 140 12.81 -17.65 -2.08
N LEU A 141 12.39 -16.38 -2.14
CA LEU A 141 13.12 -15.36 -2.88
C LEU A 141 14.49 -15.05 -2.27
N GLU A 142 14.58 -15.05 -0.93
CA GLU A 142 15.85 -14.85 -0.22
C GLU A 142 16.87 -15.93 -0.60
N GLU A 143 16.46 -17.20 -0.67
CA GLU A 143 17.30 -18.32 -1.11
C GLU A 143 17.79 -18.15 -2.56
N LEU A 144 17.01 -17.50 -3.42
CA LEU A 144 17.32 -17.30 -4.84
C LEU A 144 18.13 -16.01 -5.11
N THR A 145 18.43 -15.20 -4.09
CA THR A 145 19.05 -13.86 -4.26
C THR A 145 20.33 -13.90 -5.09
N TYR A 146 21.23 -14.84 -4.80
CA TYR A 146 22.50 -14.98 -5.53
C TYR A 146 22.31 -15.40 -6.99
N PHE A 147 21.33 -16.28 -7.24
CA PHE A 147 21.00 -16.73 -8.59
C PHE A 147 20.40 -15.60 -9.42
N VAL A 148 19.47 -14.82 -8.84
CA VAL A 148 18.89 -13.63 -9.48
C VAL A 148 19.97 -12.58 -9.76
N GLY A 149 20.90 -12.37 -8.83
CA GLY A 149 22.04 -11.47 -9.03
C GLY A 149 22.94 -11.89 -10.18
N LEU A 150 23.25 -13.19 -10.31
CA LEU A 150 24.01 -13.72 -11.43
C LEU A 150 23.26 -13.58 -12.75
N LEU A 151 21.95 -13.86 -12.76
CA LEU A 151 21.10 -13.70 -13.93
C LEU A 151 21.09 -12.24 -14.40
N PHE A 152 20.96 -11.29 -13.47
CA PHE A 152 21.01 -9.86 -13.78
C PHE A 152 22.37 -9.46 -14.37
N LEU A 153 23.48 -9.94 -13.81
CA LEU A 153 24.83 -9.70 -14.36
C LEU A 153 24.99 -10.29 -15.76
N PHE A 154 24.49 -11.51 -15.98
CA PHE A 154 24.51 -12.16 -17.29
C PHE A 154 23.73 -11.32 -18.30
N MET A 155 22.48 -10.95 -18.01
CA MET A 155 21.69 -10.08 -18.89
C MET A 155 22.38 -8.74 -19.16
N PHE A 156 23.02 -8.15 -18.15
CA PHE A 156 23.76 -6.90 -18.28
C PHE A 156 24.93 -7.00 -19.28
N ILE A 157 25.72 -8.08 -19.21
CA ILE A 157 26.83 -8.32 -20.16
C ILE A 157 26.30 -8.46 -21.59
N TYR A 158 25.24 -9.25 -21.79
CA TYR A 158 24.64 -9.42 -23.13
C TYR A 158 23.98 -8.15 -23.65
N ALA A 159 23.39 -7.33 -22.79
CA ALA A 159 22.84 -6.04 -23.19
C ALA A 159 23.95 -5.09 -23.68
N ILE A 160 25.10 -5.04 -22.99
CA ILE A 160 26.26 -4.24 -23.45
C ILE A 160 26.80 -4.78 -24.77
N LEU A 161 26.97 -6.10 -24.90
CA LEU A 161 27.42 -6.72 -26.14
C LEU A 161 26.46 -6.45 -27.30
N GLY A 162 25.15 -6.52 -27.05
CA GLY A 162 24.11 -6.22 -28.04
C GLY A 162 24.23 -4.79 -28.56
N VAL A 163 24.38 -3.81 -27.67
CA VAL A 163 24.60 -2.41 -28.04
C VAL A 163 25.92 -2.22 -28.77
N GLN A 164 27.01 -2.87 -28.37
CA GLN A 164 28.31 -2.70 -29.05
C GLN A 164 28.33 -3.32 -30.45
N LEU A 165 27.65 -4.44 -30.65
CA LEU A 165 27.67 -5.17 -31.93
C LEU A 165 26.62 -4.65 -32.92
N PHE A 166 25.45 -4.26 -32.44
CA PHE A 166 24.29 -3.98 -33.29
C PHE A 166 23.80 -2.53 -33.28
N ARG A 167 24.51 -1.63 -32.60
CA ARG A 167 24.23 -0.19 -32.64
C ARG A 167 24.14 0.32 -34.09
N THR A 168 23.03 0.98 -34.41
CA THR A 168 22.78 1.63 -35.72
C THR A 168 22.77 0.67 -36.91
N ARG A 169 22.59 -0.64 -36.69
CA ARG A 169 22.52 -1.65 -37.76
C ARG A 169 21.11 -1.95 -38.24
N TYR A 170 20.08 -1.45 -37.54
CA TYR A 170 18.66 -1.79 -37.77
C TYR A 170 17.79 -0.60 -38.19
N GLU A 171 18.38 0.50 -38.69
CA GLU A 171 17.63 1.54 -39.39
C GLU A 171 17.19 1.01 -40.76
N LEU A 172 16.03 0.39 -40.81
CA LEU A 172 15.34 0.04 -42.05
C LEU A 172 14.32 1.15 -42.32
N ASP A 173 14.49 1.86 -43.45
CA ASP A 173 13.58 2.91 -43.93
C ASP A 173 13.55 4.24 -43.15
N GLY A 174 14.57 4.51 -42.32
CA GLY A 174 14.68 5.78 -41.57
C GLY A 174 13.76 5.90 -40.36
N GLU A 175 12.99 4.86 -40.05
CA GLU A 175 12.26 4.73 -38.79
C GLU A 175 12.99 3.78 -37.83
N VAL A 176 13.23 4.26 -36.61
CA VAL A 176 13.82 3.45 -35.55
C VAL A 176 12.74 2.53 -34.97
N GLN A 177 12.95 1.22 -35.05
CA GLN A 177 12.03 0.27 -34.42
C GLN A 177 12.06 0.39 -32.89
N ARG A 178 10.89 0.22 -32.25
CA ARG A 178 10.76 0.29 -30.78
C ARG A 178 11.70 -0.67 -30.05
N PRO A 179 11.86 -1.95 -30.47
CA PRO A 179 12.98 -2.76 -30.00
C PRO A 179 14.24 -2.45 -30.81
N ASN A 180 15.17 -1.69 -30.24
CA ASN A 180 16.46 -1.39 -30.85
C ASN A 180 17.62 -1.59 -29.85
N PHE A 181 18.84 -1.63 -30.39
CA PHE A 181 20.10 -1.75 -29.63
C PHE A 181 20.90 -0.43 -29.65
N ASP A 182 20.23 0.69 -29.90
CA ASP A 182 20.92 1.96 -30.11
C ASP A 182 21.42 2.57 -28.79
N ASN A 183 20.65 2.35 -27.71
CA ASN A 183 20.97 2.81 -26.38
C ASN A 183 20.77 1.70 -25.33
N PHE A 184 21.45 1.86 -24.21
CA PHE A 184 21.32 0.99 -23.04
C PHE A 184 20.16 1.43 -22.12
N LEU A 185 19.68 2.67 -22.28
CA LEU A 185 18.65 3.32 -21.48
C LEU A 185 17.55 3.88 -22.37
#